data_AF-A0ABD0PEI6-F1
#
_entry.id   AF-A0ABD0PEI6-F1
#
_cell.length_a   1.000
_cell.length_b   1.000
_cell.length_c   1.000
_cell.angle_alpha   90.00
_cell.angle_beta   90.00
_cell.angle_gamma   90.00
#
_symmetry.space_group_name_H-M   'P 1'
#
loop_
_entity.id
_entity.type
_entity.pdbx_description
1 polymer ?
#
loop_
_entity_poly.entity_id
_entity_poly.type
_entity_poly.pdbx_seq_one_letter_code
_entity_poly.pdbx_strand_id
1 'polypeptide(L)' 'MYLGQDCRLVIHYERGFSVIADGEDSSVAQPLFSYPFEKLKMSADDGVRILYLDFGGNE' A
#
# COMPACT_ATOMS: atom_id res chain seq x y z
N MET A 1 -6.38 -3.50 6.63
CA MET A 1 -7.60 -3.69 5.82
C MET A 1 -7.69 -2.60 4.78
N TYR A 2 -8.00 -2.97 3.55
CA TYR A 2 -8.29 -2.07 2.42
C TYR A 2 -9.68 -2.41 1.90
N LEU A 3 -10.58 -1.43 1.84
CA LEU A 3 -11.99 -1.63 1.45
C LEU A 3 -12.71 -2.79 2.19
N GLY A 4 -12.32 -3.06 3.43
CA GLY A 4 -12.89 -4.14 4.25
C GLY A 4 -12.26 -5.52 4.04
N GLN A 5 -11.24 -5.65 3.18
CA GLN A 5 -10.47 -6.89 2.99
C GLN A 5 -9.15 -6.84 3.75
N ASP A 6 -8.74 -7.95 4.34
CA ASP A 6 -7.40 -8.08 4.92
C ASP A 6 -6.34 -8.03 3.82
N CYS A 7 -5.31 -7.23 4.07
CA CYS A 7 -4.30 -6.89 3.09
C CYS A 7 -3.00 -6.53 3.78
N ARG A 8 -1.89 -6.66 3.05
CA ARG A 8 -0.55 -6.29 3.50
C ARG A 8 -0.02 -5.16 2.65
N LEU A 9 0.46 -4.10 3.31
CA LEU A 9 1.25 -3.07 2.67
C LEU A 9 2.72 -3.55 2.59
N VAL A 10 3.28 -3.54 1.39
CA VAL A 10 4.69 -3.82 1.12
C VAL A 10 5.34 -2.53 0.65
N ILE A 11 6.45 -2.18 1.30
CA ILE A 11 7.23 -0.99 0.96
C ILE A 11 8.61 -1.47 0.50
N HIS A 12 8.95 -1.15 -0.73
CA HIS A 12 10.24 -1.45 -1.32
C HIS A 12 10.84 -0.16 -1.87
N TYR A 13 12.12 0.10 -1.59
CA TYR A 13 12.77 1.34 -1.99
C TYR A 13 12.69 1.59 -3.50
N GLU A 14 12.98 0.57 -4.32
CA GLU A 14 12.95 0.69 -5.78
C GLU A 14 11.56 0.48 -6.40
N ARG A 15 10.69 -0.33 -5.77
CA ARG A 15 9.39 -0.73 -6.36
C ARG A 15 8.24 0.10 -5.81
N GLY A 16 8.49 0.93 -4.80
CA GLY A 16 7.52 1.78 -4.15
C GLY A 16 6.62 1.03 -3.18
N PHE A 17 5.35 1.44 -3.18
CA PHE A 17 4.30 0.95 -2.30
C PHE A 17 3.42 -0.02 -3.07
N SER A 18 3.12 -1.16 -2.48
CA SER A 18 2.17 -2.14 -3.03
C SER A 18 1.26 -2.65 -1.93
N VAL A 19 -0.03 -2.82 -2.23
CA VAL A 19 -0.95 -3.52 -1.34
C VAL A 19 -1.30 -4.86 -1.96
N ILE A 20 -1.08 -5.94 -1.20
CA ILE A 20 -1.41 -7.31 -1.61
C ILE A 20 -2.55 -7.84 -0.73
N ALA A 21 -3.41 -8.68 -1.28
CA ALA A 21 -4.41 -9.39 -0.49
C ALA A 21 -3.71 -10.33 0.51
N ASP A 22 -4.24 -10.42 1.74
CA ASP A 22 -3.68 -11.34 2.72
C ASP A 22 -4.06 -12.79 2.39
N GLY A 23 -3.11 -13.73 2.50
CA GLY A 23 -3.30 -15.14 2.17
C GLY A 23 -2.69 -15.59 0.84
N GLU A 24 -2.24 -14.68 -0.03
CA GLU A 24 -1.38 -15.04 -1.17
C GLU A 24 0.10 -15.05 -0.76
N ASP A 25 0.83 -16.05 -1.24
CA ASP A 25 2.27 -16.14 -1.05
C ASP A 25 2.93 -14.91 -1.69
N SER A 26 3.75 -14.18 -0.94
CA SER A 26 4.29 -12.88 -1.37
C SER A 26 5.18 -12.96 -2.63
N SER A 27 5.56 -14.19 -3.02
CA SER A 27 6.28 -14.50 -4.25
C SER A 27 5.39 -14.54 -5.51
N VAL A 28 4.06 -14.70 -5.36
CA VAL A 28 3.09 -14.88 -6.46
C VAL A 28 1.98 -13.82 -6.45
N ALA A 29 1.72 -13.20 -5.30
CA ALA A 29 0.62 -12.24 -5.12
C ALA A 29 0.72 -11.03 -6.06
N GLN A 30 -0.31 -10.82 -6.89
CA GLN A 30 -0.45 -9.61 -7.70
C GLN A 30 -0.91 -8.46 -6.78
N PRO A 31 -0.28 -7.27 -6.87
CA PRO A 31 -0.71 -6.14 -6.06
C PRO A 31 -2.09 -5.65 -6.50
N LEU A 32 -2.97 -5.39 -5.52
CA LEU A 32 -4.27 -4.75 -5.73
C LEU A 32 -4.08 -3.35 -6.33
N PHE A 33 -3.02 -2.66 -5.89
CA PHE A 33 -2.53 -1.42 -6.48
C PHE A 33 -1.06 -1.22 -6.09
N SER A 34 -0.37 -0.39 -6.87
CA SER A 34 1.00 0.02 -6.58
C SER A 34 1.28 1.46 -7.00
N TYR A 35 2.14 2.14 -6.23
CA TYR A 35 2.60 3.48 -6.53
C TYR A 35 4.12 3.57 -6.39
N PRO A 36 4.81 4.31 -7.27
CA PRO A 36 6.24 4.58 -7.13
C PRO A 36 6.55 5.25 -5.79
N PHE A 37 7.74 5.01 -5.23
CA PHE A 37 8.15 5.62 -3.96
C PHE A 37 8.08 7.16 -4.03
N GLU A 38 8.57 7.73 -5.13
CA GLU A 38 8.61 9.18 -5.40
C GLU A 38 7.22 9.85 -5.54
N LYS A 39 6.15 9.07 -5.69
CA LYS A 39 4.79 9.61 -5.81
C LYS A 39 4.13 9.87 -4.47
N LEU A 40 4.69 9.36 -3.36
CA LEU A 40 4.15 9.63 -2.03
C LEU A 40 4.29 11.13 -1.71
N LYS A 41 3.17 11.84 -1.63
CA LYS A 41 3.13 13.27 -1.30
C LYS A 41 3.01 13.50 0.20
N MET A 42 2.15 12.73 0.85
CA MET A 42 1.90 12.85 2.29
C MET A 42 1.58 11.49 2.87
N SER A 43 2.01 11.30 4.11
CA SER A 43 1.68 10.14 4.94
C SER A 43 1.30 10.59 6.33
N ALA A 44 0.30 9.94 6.92
CA ALA A 44 -0.11 10.16 8.30
C ALA A 44 -0.58 8.83 8.92
N ASP A 45 -0.77 8.82 10.23
CA ASP A 45 -1.37 7.72 10.95
C ASP A 45 -2.40 8.21 11.97
N ASP A 46 -3.28 7.33 12.43
CA ASP A 46 -4.28 7.62 13.47
C ASP A 46 -3.75 7.39 14.90
N GLY A 47 -2.47 7.05 15.06
CA GLY A 47 -1.85 6.69 16.33
C GLY A 47 -2.17 5.28 16.83
N VAL A 48 -2.91 4.46 16.07
CA VAL A 48 -3.40 3.16 16.54
C VAL A 48 -3.17 2.05 15.52
N ARG A 49 -3.73 2.16 14.30
CA ARG A 49 -3.73 1.06 13.32
C ARG A 49 -3.92 1.46 11.87
N ILE A 50 -4.24 2.72 11.58
CA ILE A 50 -4.53 3.19 10.22
C ILE A 50 -3.36 4.03 9.73
N LEU A 51 -2.90 3.72 8.52
CA LEU A 51 -1.96 4.54 7.76
C LEU A 51 -2.72 5.22 6.63
N TYR A 52 -2.54 6.53 6.48
CA TYR A 52 -3.03 7.34 5.38
C TYR A 52 -1.87 7.63 4.45
N LEU A 53 -2.02 7.29 3.17
CA LEU A 53 -1.02 7.53 2.13
C LEU A 53 -1.67 8.32 1.00
N ASP A 54 -1.15 9.51 0.73
CA ASP A 54 -1.59 10.37 -0.37
C ASP A 54 -0.54 10.36 -1.48
N PHE A 55 -0.92 9.84 -2.64
CA PHE A 55 -0.10 9.81 -3.85
C PHE A 55 -0.45 10.92 -4.84
N GLY A 56 -1.34 11.84 -4.44
CA GLY A 56 -1.53 13.11 -5.10
C GLY A 56 -2.52 13.14 -6.24
N GLY A 57 -3.47 12.21 -6.26
CA GLY A 57 -4.68 12.23 -7.09
C GLY A 57 -4.44 12.31 -8.60
N ASN A 58 -4.34 11.14 -9.24
CA ASN A 58 -4.90 10.93 -10.57
C ASN A 58 -5.11 9.41 -10.74
N GLU A 59 -6.12 8.91 -10.03
CA GLU A 59 -6.65 7.56 -10.25
C GLU A 59 -7.65 7.59 -11.40
#